data_AF-A0A1R2CBA0-F1
#
_entry.id   AF-A0A1R2CBA0-F1
#
_cell.length_a   1.000
_cell.length_b   1.000
_cell.length_c   1.000
_cell.angle_alpha   90.00
_cell.angle_beta   90.00
_cell.angle_gamma   90.00
#
_symmetry.space_group_name_H-M   'P 1'
#
loop_
_entity.id
_entity.type
_entity.pdbx_description
1 polymer ?
#
loop_
_entity_poly.entity_id
_entity_poly.type
_entity_poly.pdbx_seq_one_letter_code
_entity_poly.pdbx_strand_id
1 'polypeptide(L)'
;MIGPKEDLKPFSITLFILVTLEIIFVLFICPYLWYEVSYIIPMISLQLFIIAHFLMFLTMITDPGIIPRKEVFQAIGEIPDIFTSEGTDKKKFCKTCQIYRPARSNHCRKCDNCVEVFDHHCPFVNACIGKNNYKYFIGMVISLTLLGGMNIAGVILFIFYDGDTGRSSRSLVKNDTFLMAVAVVLALSITFLTALVFCLCIFHMKISMSGETTKEFRLNIKQNQSVAWFGEKSWFHPRLLIQSL
;
A
#
# COMPACT_ATOMS: atom_id res chain seq x y z
N MET A 1 0.38 15.00 7.24
CA MET A 1 1.57 15.79 6.83
C MET A 1 2.02 15.26 5.48
N ILE A 2 2.22 16.15 4.50
CA ILE A 2 2.50 15.76 3.12
C ILE A 2 3.99 15.44 2.96
N GLY A 3 4.31 14.39 2.21
CA GLY A 3 5.68 14.04 1.82
C GLY A 3 6.36 15.11 0.96
N PRO A 4 7.58 14.85 0.49
CA PRO A 4 8.34 15.83 -0.29
C PRO A 4 7.64 16.16 -1.62
N LYS A 5 7.87 17.36 -2.15
CA LYS A 5 7.23 17.85 -3.38
C LYS A 5 7.43 16.93 -4.59
N GLU A 6 8.54 16.19 -4.63
CA GLU A 6 8.83 15.19 -5.67
C GLU A 6 7.77 14.08 -5.77
N ASP A 7 7.08 13.76 -4.68
CA ASP A 7 6.05 12.74 -4.64
C ASP A 7 4.67 13.26 -5.08
N LEU A 8 4.51 14.56 -5.31
CA LEU A 8 3.25 15.12 -5.85
C LEU A 8 2.94 14.56 -7.24
N LYS A 9 3.96 14.32 -8.06
CA LYS A 9 3.79 13.76 -9.41
C LYS A 9 3.27 12.32 -9.38
N PRO A 10 3.94 11.34 -8.72
CA PRO A 10 3.42 9.98 -8.65
C PRO A 10 2.05 9.92 -7.96
N PHE A 11 1.82 10.70 -6.89
CA PHE A 11 0.51 10.80 -6.25
C PHE A 11 -0.58 11.28 -7.21
N SER A 12 -0.34 12.37 -7.94
CA SER A 12 -1.30 12.92 -8.91
C SER A 12 -1.59 11.95 -10.04
N ILE A 13 -0.56 11.23 -10.52
CA ILE A 13 -0.73 10.18 -11.54
C ILE A 13 -1.59 9.04 -11.00
N THR A 14 -1.33 8.57 -9.77
CA THR A 14 -2.14 7.53 -9.13
C THR A 14 -3.60 7.95 -9.02
N LEU A 15 -3.87 9.15 -8.52
CA LEU A 15 -5.23 9.67 -8.40
C LEU A 15 -5.91 9.78 -9.77
N PHE A 16 -5.21 10.32 -10.76
CA PHE A 16 -5.72 10.45 -12.13
C PHE A 16 -6.10 9.08 -12.73
N ILE A 17 -5.25 8.06 -12.59
CA ILE A 17 -5.52 6.72 -13.10
C ILE A 17 -6.74 6.11 -12.40
N LEU A 18 -6.80 6.14 -11.06
CA LEU A 18 -7.90 5.55 -10.30
C LEU A 18 -9.25 6.21 -10.63
N VAL A 19 -9.28 7.55 -10.67
CA VAL A 19 -10.50 8.31 -11.00
C VAL A 19 -10.91 8.08 -12.44
N THR A 20 -9.97 8.09 -13.39
CA THR A 20 -10.29 7.90 -14.81
C THR A 20 -10.87 6.51 -15.09
N LEU A 21 -10.28 5.46 -14.51
CA LEU A 21 -10.79 4.10 -14.68
C LEU A 21 -12.20 3.95 -14.10
N GLU A 22 -12.46 4.56 -12.95
CA GLU A 22 -13.80 4.55 -12.36
C GLU A 22 -14.81 5.33 -13.21
N ILE A 23 -14.44 6.51 -13.74
CA ILE A 23 -15.30 7.27 -14.65
C ILE A 23 -15.64 6.44 -15.90
N ILE A 24 -14.65 5.77 -16.51
CA ILE A 24 -14.90 4.91 -17.67
C ILE A 24 -15.84 3.76 -17.29
N PHE A 25 -15.64 3.11 -16.14
CA PHE A 25 -16.53 2.06 -15.65
C PHE A 25 -17.97 2.58 -15.45
N VAL A 26 -18.13 3.73 -14.80
CA VAL A 26 -19.43 4.35 -14.54
C VAL A 26 -20.14 4.79 -15.82
N LEU A 27 -19.43 5.31 -16.81
CA LEU A 27 -20.05 5.79 -18.05
C LEU A 27 -20.43 4.65 -19.00
N PHE A 28 -19.59 3.63 -19.11
CA PHE A 28 -19.74 2.61 -20.15
C PHE A 28 -20.31 1.26 -19.66
N ILE A 29 -20.09 0.91 -18.38
CA ILE A 29 -20.46 -0.41 -17.84
C ILE A 29 -21.65 -0.31 -16.87
N CYS A 30 -21.63 0.65 -15.95
CA CYS A 30 -22.68 0.80 -14.94
C CYS A 30 -24.09 0.98 -15.49
N PRO A 31 -24.36 1.65 -16.63
CA PRO A 31 -25.73 1.76 -17.14
C PRO A 31 -26.31 0.38 -17.46
N TYR A 32 -25.54 -0.50 -18.10
CA TYR A 32 -25.95 -1.88 -18.36
C TYR A 32 -26.18 -2.64 -17.05
N LEU A 33 -25.23 -2.57 -16.12
CA LEU A 33 -25.38 -3.25 -14.83
C LEU A 33 -26.62 -2.78 -14.08
N TRP A 34 -26.94 -1.48 -14.14
CA TRP A 34 -28.09 -0.90 -13.46
C TRP A 34 -29.42 -1.43 -14.00
N TYR A 35 -29.58 -1.46 -15.32
CA TYR A 35 -30.86 -1.78 -15.97
C TYR A 35 -31.05 -3.28 -16.24
N GLU A 36 -29.98 -4.02 -16.54
CA GLU A 36 -30.07 -5.39 -17.07
C GLU A 36 -29.62 -6.45 -16.05
N VAL A 37 -28.81 -6.09 -15.04
CA VAL A 37 -28.23 -7.06 -14.10
C VAL A 37 -28.69 -6.79 -12.66
N SER A 38 -28.15 -5.75 -12.03
CA SER A 38 -28.52 -5.29 -10.69
C SER A 38 -27.86 -3.94 -10.39
N TYR A 39 -28.66 -2.95 -9.98
CA TYR A 39 -28.19 -1.64 -9.50
C TYR A 39 -27.29 -1.73 -8.25
N ILE A 40 -27.33 -2.85 -7.51
CA ILE A 40 -26.51 -3.05 -6.31
C ILE A 40 -25.02 -3.05 -6.65
N ILE A 41 -24.63 -3.59 -7.82
CA ILE A 41 -23.22 -3.68 -8.22
C ILE A 41 -22.59 -2.29 -8.39
N PRO A 42 -23.15 -1.37 -9.22
CA PRO A 42 -22.69 0.01 -9.27
C PRO A 42 -22.70 0.74 -7.92
N MET A 43 -23.69 0.47 -7.05
CA MET A 43 -23.78 1.14 -5.75
C MET A 43 -22.68 0.71 -4.79
N ILE A 44 -22.39 -0.59 -4.71
CA ILE A 44 -21.28 -1.10 -3.91
C ILE A 44 -19.94 -0.61 -4.47
N SER A 45 -19.77 -0.61 -5.79
CA SER A 45 -18.57 -0.09 -6.44
C SER A 45 -18.32 1.38 -6.07
N LEU A 46 -19.34 2.25 -6.23
CA LEU A 46 -19.24 3.66 -5.85
C LEU A 46 -18.92 3.84 -4.35
N GLN A 47 -19.53 3.05 -3.48
CA GLN A 47 -19.27 3.11 -2.04
C GLN A 47 -17.82 2.72 -1.71
N LEU A 48 -17.30 1.66 -2.33
CA LEU A 48 -15.91 1.22 -2.16
C LEU A 48 -14.93 2.26 -2.73
N PHE A 49 -15.25 2.90 -3.85
CA PHE A 49 -14.47 3.99 -4.43
C PHE A 49 -14.36 5.17 -3.47
N ILE A 50 -15.48 5.62 -2.91
CA ILE A 50 -15.51 6.72 -1.93
C ILE A 50 -14.68 6.36 -0.68
N ILE A 51 -14.87 5.15 -0.14
CA ILE A 51 -14.12 4.68 1.04
C ILE A 51 -12.61 4.65 0.74
N ALA A 52 -12.21 4.08 -0.40
CA ALA A 52 -10.80 3.97 -0.77
C ALA A 52 -10.13 5.36 -0.87
N HIS A 53 -10.78 6.33 -1.52
CA HIS A 53 -10.24 7.69 -1.66
C HIS A 53 -10.23 8.46 -0.34
N PHE A 54 -11.26 8.27 0.48
CA PHE A 54 -11.29 8.84 1.82
C PHE A 54 -10.14 8.31 2.69
N LEU A 55 -9.90 6.99 2.67
CA LEU A 55 -8.80 6.37 3.40
C LEU A 55 -7.42 6.75 2.83
N MET A 56 -7.30 6.90 1.52
CA MET A 56 -6.09 7.46 0.88
C MET A 56 -5.80 8.87 1.38
N PHE A 57 -6.83 9.72 1.44
CA PHE A 57 -6.71 11.07 1.97
C PHE A 57 -6.32 11.07 3.45
N LEU A 58 -6.99 10.25 4.29
CA LEU A 58 -6.63 10.09 5.70
C LEU A 58 -5.20 9.60 5.89
N THR A 59 -4.73 8.66 5.06
CA THR A 59 -3.34 8.17 5.09
C THR A 59 -2.35 9.30 4.85
N MET A 60 -2.65 10.20 3.91
CA MET A 60 -1.80 11.35 3.56
C MET A 60 -1.81 12.44 4.64
N ILE A 61 -2.97 12.79 5.19
CA ILE A 61 -3.07 13.93 6.12
C ILE A 61 -2.72 13.57 7.56
N THR A 62 -2.89 12.30 7.96
CA THR A 62 -2.56 11.84 9.31
C THR A 62 -1.05 11.89 9.54
N ASP A 63 -0.61 12.40 10.68
CA ASP A 63 0.78 12.29 11.11
C ASP A 63 1.17 10.81 11.23
N PRO A 64 2.25 10.33 10.60
CA PRO A 64 2.62 8.92 10.65
C PRO A 64 3.21 8.47 12.00
N GLY A 65 3.40 9.39 12.95
CA GLY A 65 4.15 9.21 14.18
C GLY A 65 5.53 9.86 14.10
N ILE A 66 5.62 11.13 13.68
CA ILE A 66 6.93 11.82 13.62
C ILE A 66 7.47 12.04 15.04
N ILE A 67 8.71 11.62 15.26
CA ILE A 67 9.42 11.83 16.53
C ILE A 67 10.08 13.22 16.48
N PRO A 68 9.80 14.11 17.44
CA PRO A 68 10.42 15.43 17.49
C PRO A 68 11.96 15.35 17.53
N ARG A 69 12.62 16.36 16.97
CA ARG A 69 14.09 16.48 17.00
C ARG A 69 14.55 16.94 18.38
N LYS A 70 15.84 16.71 18.69
CA LYS A 70 16.44 17.12 19.97
C LYS A 70 16.17 18.59 20.33
N GLU A 71 16.31 19.47 19.34
CA GLU A 71 16.13 20.92 19.50
C GLU A 71 14.71 21.27 19.99
N VAL A 72 13.69 20.56 19.51
CA VAL A 72 12.29 20.76 19.93
C VAL A 72 12.11 20.37 21.39
N PHE A 73 12.66 19.22 21.78
CA PHE A 73 12.66 18.74 23.16
C PHE A 73 13.37 19.72 24.12
N GLN A 74 14.54 20.23 23.71
CA GLN A 74 15.24 21.26 24.46
C GLN A 74 14.44 22.56 24.60
N ALA A 75 13.73 22.98 23.54
CA ALA A 75 12.92 24.19 23.55
C ALA A 75 11.70 24.11 24.48
N ILE A 76 11.11 22.91 24.64
CA ILE A 76 9.94 22.70 25.52
C ILE A 76 10.34 22.30 26.95
N GLY A 77 11.63 22.20 27.26
CA GLY A 77 12.13 21.81 28.58
C GLY A 77 11.93 20.34 28.92
N GLU A 78 11.56 19.50 27.95
CA GLU A 78 11.43 18.07 28.11
C GLU A 78 12.64 17.39 27.48
N ILE A 79 13.49 16.71 28.26
CA ILE A 79 14.52 15.83 27.71
C ILE A 79 14.09 14.39 27.97
N PRO A 80 13.38 13.75 27.02
CA PRO A 80 13.00 12.35 27.15
C PRO A 80 14.20 11.43 27.39
N ASP A 81 13.98 10.29 28.05
CA ASP A 81 14.98 9.21 28.21
C ASP A 81 15.52 8.67 26.87
N ILE A 82 14.83 9.01 25.77
CA ILE A 82 15.23 8.75 24.39
C ILE A 82 16.45 9.59 23.97
N PHE A 83 16.90 10.55 24.77
CA PHE A 83 18.14 11.32 24.56
C PHE A 83 19.30 10.87 25.45
N THR A 84 19.03 10.12 26.51
CA THR A 84 19.96 9.91 27.63
C THR A 84 20.47 8.46 27.75
N SER A 85 20.07 7.54 26.86
CA SER A 85 20.21 6.11 27.16
C SER A 85 21.66 5.59 27.25
N GLU A 86 22.09 5.31 28.49
CA GLU A 86 23.11 4.31 28.88
C GLU A 86 22.49 2.90 29.08
N GLY A 87 21.33 2.63 28.48
CA GLY A 87 20.59 1.36 28.62
C GLY A 87 21.05 0.25 27.66
N THR A 88 20.92 -1.00 28.10
CA THR A 88 21.44 -2.23 27.49
C THR A 88 20.81 -2.65 26.16
N ASP A 89 19.67 -2.07 25.76
CA ASP A 89 19.12 -2.24 24.42
C ASP A 89 19.85 -1.31 23.42
N LYS A 90 20.40 -1.88 22.35
CA LYS A 90 21.13 -1.14 21.29
C LYS A 90 20.22 -0.17 20.52
N LYS A 91 19.80 0.94 21.14
CA LYS A 91 19.08 2.04 20.51
C LYS A 91 19.98 2.67 19.45
N LYS A 92 19.49 2.78 18.21
CA LYS A 92 20.29 3.31 17.10
C LYS A 92 20.18 4.83 17.05
N PHE A 93 21.28 5.54 17.33
CA PHE A 93 21.33 6.99 17.21
C PHE A 93 21.05 7.46 15.76
N CYS A 94 20.27 8.55 15.62
CA CYS A 94 20.05 9.25 14.36
C CYS A 94 20.84 10.57 14.37
N LYS A 95 21.82 10.69 13.48
CA LYS A 95 22.66 11.90 13.38
C LYS A 95 21.88 13.14 12.92
N THR A 96 20.91 12.96 12.01
CA THR A 96 20.13 14.07 11.44
C THR A 96 19.15 14.68 12.45
N CYS A 97 18.40 13.85 13.17
CA CYS A 97 17.42 14.32 14.16
C CYS A 97 18.04 14.50 15.56
N GLN A 98 19.29 14.07 15.75
CA GLN A 98 20.04 14.06 17.01
C GLN A 98 19.33 13.35 18.18
N ILE A 99 18.60 12.27 17.88
CA ILE A 99 17.85 11.49 18.85
C ILE A 99 18.38 10.05 18.91
N TYR A 100 18.30 9.36 20.05
CA TYR A 100 18.27 7.90 20.00
C TYR A 100 16.89 7.48 19.50
N ARG A 101 16.86 6.50 18.61
CA ARG A 101 15.61 6.03 18.03
C ARG A 101 14.93 5.04 18.99
N PRO A 102 13.64 5.24 19.34
CA PRO A 102 12.82 4.20 19.95
C PRO A 102 12.86 2.92 19.11
N ALA A 103 12.50 1.80 19.73
CA ALA A 103 12.38 0.52 19.03
C ALA A 103 11.49 0.66 17.78
N ARG A 104 11.84 -0.04 16.70
CA ARG A 104 11.10 -0.08 15.42
C ARG A 104 11.00 1.26 14.67
N SER A 105 11.56 2.35 15.18
CA SER A 105 11.58 3.64 14.50
C SER A 105 12.73 3.79 13.50
N ASN A 106 12.52 4.57 12.44
CA ASN A 106 13.53 4.82 11.42
C ASN A 106 13.46 6.25 10.88
N HIS A 107 14.62 6.75 10.47
CA HIS A 107 14.72 8.01 9.76
C HIS A 107 14.40 7.81 8.27
N CYS A 108 13.35 8.46 7.79
CA CYS A 108 13.04 8.56 6.37
C CYS A 108 13.82 9.74 5.79
N ARG A 109 14.78 9.46 4.90
CA ARG A 109 15.61 10.50 4.25
C ARG A 109 14.78 11.42 3.35
N LYS A 110 13.71 10.90 2.74
CA LYS A 110 12.84 11.66 1.83
C LYS A 110 12.02 12.73 2.57
N CYS A 111 11.43 12.33 3.69
CA CYS A 111 10.65 13.25 4.54
C CYS A 111 11.51 13.98 5.57
N ASP A 112 12.81 13.68 5.64
CA ASP A 112 13.75 14.18 6.64
C ASP A 112 13.23 14.13 8.08
N ASN A 113 12.65 12.99 8.46
CA ASN A 113 12.04 12.81 9.78
C ASN A 113 12.21 11.38 10.31
N CYS A 114 12.41 11.24 11.62
CA CYS A 114 12.28 9.96 12.31
C CYS A 114 10.80 9.66 12.53
N VAL A 115 10.37 8.45 12.21
CA VAL A 115 8.97 8.00 12.32
C VAL A 115 8.89 6.78 13.24
N GLU A 116 7.95 6.78 14.17
CA GLU A 116 7.62 5.66 15.06
C GLU A 116 7.03 4.48 14.28
N VAL A 117 7.48 3.26 14.65
CA VAL A 117 7.05 2.00 14.00
C VAL A 117 7.03 2.17 12.47
N PHE A 118 8.13 2.71 11.95
CA PHE A 118 8.23 3.07 10.54
C PHE A 118 8.16 1.83 9.67
N ASP A 119 7.22 1.82 8.75
CA ASP A 119 7.07 0.74 7.78
C ASP A 119 7.81 1.09 6.49
N HIS A 120 7.32 2.10 5.76
CA HIS A 120 7.95 2.59 4.53
C HIS A 120 7.55 4.01 4.19
N HIS A 121 8.18 4.56 3.16
CA HIS A 121 7.75 5.80 2.52
C HIS A 121 7.03 5.47 1.21
N CYS A 122 5.78 5.90 1.07
CA CYS A 122 4.97 5.57 -0.10
C CYS A 122 4.76 6.83 -0.98
N PRO A 123 5.37 6.88 -2.17
CA PRO A 123 5.20 8.02 -3.07
C PRO A 123 3.76 8.12 -3.63
N PHE A 124 3.03 7.01 -3.70
CA PHE A 124 1.68 6.95 -4.26
C PHE A 124 0.60 7.57 -3.36
N VAL A 125 0.87 7.72 -2.07
CA VAL A 125 0.01 8.43 -1.10
C VAL A 125 0.69 9.68 -0.52
N ASN A 126 1.86 10.04 -1.07
CA ASN A 126 2.66 11.18 -0.67
C ASN A 126 2.83 11.29 0.86
N ALA A 127 3.20 10.18 1.51
CA ALA A 127 3.39 10.13 2.96
C ALA A 127 4.30 8.97 3.39
N CYS A 128 4.92 9.14 4.57
CA CYS A 128 5.44 8.00 5.32
C CYS A 128 4.28 7.18 5.88
N ILE A 129 4.45 5.87 5.92
CA ILE A 129 3.55 4.92 6.58
C ILE A 129 4.23 4.50 7.89
N GLY A 130 3.55 4.76 9.00
CA GLY A 130 4.02 4.47 10.34
C GLY A 130 2.88 4.18 11.30
N LYS A 131 3.20 4.17 12.60
CA LYS A 131 2.29 3.77 13.69
C LYS A 131 0.87 4.33 13.57
N ASN A 132 0.74 5.63 13.31
CA ASN A 132 -0.53 6.35 13.47
C ASN A 132 -1.41 6.30 12.22
N ASN A 133 -0.84 6.11 11.03
CA ASN A 133 -1.57 6.09 9.76
C ASN A 133 -1.61 4.72 9.06
N TYR A 134 -0.91 3.71 9.58
CA TYR A 134 -0.90 2.34 9.02
C TYR A 134 -2.32 1.75 8.83
N LYS A 135 -3.22 1.98 9.78
CA LYS A 135 -4.61 1.49 9.71
C LYS A 135 -5.38 2.05 8.49
N TYR A 136 -5.15 3.32 8.15
CA TYR A 136 -5.79 3.95 7.00
C TYR A 136 -5.19 3.43 5.70
N PHE A 137 -3.87 3.22 5.66
CA PHE A 137 -3.18 2.64 4.53
C PHE A 137 -3.67 1.22 4.22
N ILE A 138 -3.79 0.36 5.23
CA ILE A 138 -4.31 -1.01 5.04
C ILE A 138 -5.78 -1.01 4.65
N GLY A 139 -6.61 -0.18 5.30
CA GLY A 139 -8.00 -0.02 4.89
C GLY A 139 -8.12 0.40 3.42
N MET A 140 -7.31 1.37 2.97
CA MET A 140 -7.25 1.81 1.57
C MET A 140 -6.88 0.65 0.63
N VAL A 141 -5.83 -0.12 0.94
CA VAL A 141 -5.40 -1.27 0.13
C VAL A 141 -6.49 -2.34 0.03
N ILE A 142 -7.18 -2.65 1.13
CA ILE A 142 -8.29 -3.60 1.15
C ILE A 142 -9.47 -3.07 0.32
N SER A 143 -9.88 -1.81 0.52
CA SER A 143 -10.99 -1.21 -0.24
C SER A 143 -10.70 -1.14 -1.74
N LEU A 144 -9.47 -0.81 -2.15
CA LEU A 144 -9.05 -0.83 -3.57
C LEU A 144 -9.06 -2.26 -4.15
N THR A 145 -8.64 -3.25 -3.36
CA THR A 145 -8.70 -4.67 -3.77
C THR A 145 -10.14 -5.10 -4.02
N LEU A 146 -11.05 -4.77 -3.10
CA LEU A 146 -12.47 -5.11 -3.21
C LEU A 146 -13.13 -4.36 -4.37
N LEU A 147 -12.84 -3.06 -4.54
CA LEU A 147 -13.31 -2.27 -5.67
C LEU A 147 -12.89 -2.89 -7.00
N GLY A 148 -11.60 -3.23 -7.14
CA GLY A 148 -11.07 -3.89 -8.33
C GLY A 148 -11.79 -5.20 -8.63
N GLY A 149 -11.99 -6.06 -7.62
CA GLY A 149 -12.75 -7.30 -7.77
C GLY A 149 -14.20 -7.08 -8.22
N MET A 150 -14.89 -6.10 -7.62
CA MET A 150 -16.27 -5.74 -8.00
C MET A 150 -16.36 -5.22 -9.43
N ASN A 151 -15.43 -4.36 -9.85
CA ASN A 151 -15.41 -3.81 -11.21
C ASN A 151 -15.07 -4.89 -12.24
N ILE A 152 -14.13 -5.80 -11.95
CA ILE A 152 -13.83 -6.96 -12.81
C ILE A 152 -15.08 -7.83 -12.98
N ALA A 153 -15.76 -8.17 -11.87
CA ALA A 153 -17.00 -8.95 -11.93
C ALA A 153 -18.08 -8.24 -12.76
N GLY A 154 -18.23 -6.92 -12.59
CA GLY A 154 -19.15 -6.10 -13.39
C GLY A 154 -18.84 -6.14 -14.89
N VAL A 155 -17.56 -6.03 -15.28
CA VAL A 155 -17.15 -6.10 -16.69
C VAL A 155 -17.34 -7.52 -17.27
N ILE A 156 -17.07 -8.57 -16.48
CA ILE A 156 -17.35 -9.95 -16.90
C ILE A 156 -18.85 -10.14 -17.15
N LEU A 157 -19.71 -9.68 -16.24
CA LEU A 157 -21.16 -9.75 -16.42
C LEU A 157 -21.61 -8.98 -17.66
N PHE A 158 -21.05 -7.80 -17.90
CA PHE A 158 -21.30 -7.02 -19.12
C PHE A 158 -20.93 -7.79 -20.39
N ILE A 159 -19.76 -8.45 -20.43
CA ILE A 159 -19.28 -9.19 -21.61
C ILE A 159 -20.08 -10.48 -21.85
N PHE A 160 -20.36 -11.26 -20.81
CA PHE A 160 -20.88 -12.62 -20.96
C PHE A 160 -22.41 -12.73 -20.82
N TYR A 161 -23.05 -11.91 -19.99
CA TYR A 161 -24.51 -11.96 -19.83
C TYR A 161 -25.27 -11.40 -21.04
N ASP A 162 -24.64 -10.48 -21.79
CA ASP A 162 -25.15 -9.99 -23.07
C ASP A 162 -25.14 -11.08 -24.17
N GLY A 163 -24.25 -12.06 -24.07
CA GLY A 163 -24.11 -13.15 -25.05
C GLY A 163 -25.30 -14.12 -25.06
N ASP A 164 -25.87 -14.46 -23.90
CA ASP A 164 -26.80 -15.57 -23.75
C ASP A 164 -28.29 -15.21 -23.89
N THR A 165 -28.68 -13.96 -23.65
CA THR A 165 -30.11 -13.66 -23.44
C THR A 165 -30.92 -13.42 -24.71
N GLY A 166 -30.30 -13.20 -25.88
CA GLY A 166 -31.01 -13.03 -27.17
C GLY A 166 -32.14 -11.99 -27.19
N ARG A 167 -32.33 -11.19 -26.13
CA ARG A 167 -33.48 -10.31 -25.93
C ARG A 167 -33.26 -9.00 -26.67
N SER A 168 -33.82 -8.98 -27.87
CA SER A 168 -34.37 -7.92 -28.76
C SER A 168 -34.53 -6.45 -28.30
N SER A 169 -34.10 -6.00 -27.11
CA SER A 169 -34.16 -4.57 -26.75
C SER A 169 -32.75 -3.98 -26.61
N ARG A 170 -32.39 -3.11 -27.56
CA ARG A 170 -31.16 -2.27 -27.67
C ARG A 170 -30.01 -2.88 -28.47
N SER A 171 -30.17 -2.81 -29.79
CA SER A 171 -29.15 -2.99 -30.84
C SER A 171 -27.97 -1.99 -30.81
N LEU A 172 -27.71 -1.31 -29.69
CA LEU A 172 -26.64 -0.29 -29.56
C LEU A 172 -25.35 -0.85 -28.97
N VAL A 173 -25.41 -1.92 -28.17
CA VAL A 173 -24.22 -2.48 -27.48
C VAL A 173 -23.55 -3.59 -28.31
N LYS A 174 -24.34 -4.44 -28.97
CA LYS A 174 -23.85 -5.65 -29.67
C LYS A 174 -23.06 -5.39 -30.96
N ASN A 175 -23.25 -4.24 -31.61
CA ASN A 175 -22.57 -3.90 -32.85
C ASN A 175 -21.55 -2.77 -32.68
N ASP A 176 -21.37 -2.26 -31.46
CA ASP A 176 -20.42 -1.20 -31.22
C ASP A 176 -19.05 -1.78 -30.85
N THR A 177 -18.26 -2.07 -31.89
CA THR A 177 -16.86 -2.48 -31.75
C THR A 177 -16.09 -1.56 -30.80
N PHE A 178 -16.45 -0.28 -30.73
CA PHE A 178 -15.84 0.66 -29.79
C PHE A 178 -16.19 0.32 -28.34
N LEU A 179 -17.46 0.05 -28.01
CA LEU A 179 -17.86 -0.28 -26.64
C LEU A 179 -17.21 -1.59 -26.14
N MET A 180 -17.14 -2.59 -27.01
CA MET A 180 -16.44 -3.84 -26.69
C MET A 180 -14.93 -3.62 -26.51
N ALA A 181 -14.30 -2.80 -27.36
CA ALA A 181 -12.90 -2.42 -27.20
C ALA A 181 -12.65 -1.69 -25.87
N VAL A 182 -13.54 -0.75 -25.49
CA VAL A 182 -13.49 -0.04 -24.20
C VAL A 182 -13.61 -1.04 -23.05
N ALA A 183 -14.58 -1.95 -23.09
CA ALA A 183 -14.77 -2.96 -22.03
C ALA A 183 -13.55 -3.87 -21.87
N VAL A 184 -12.95 -4.32 -22.97
CA VAL A 184 -11.73 -5.16 -22.94
C VAL A 184 -10.52 -4.40 -22.40
N VAL A 185 -10.28 -3.18 -22.88
CA VAL A 185 -9.18 -2.34 -22.39
C VAL A 185 -9.35 -2.02 -20.91
N LEU A 186 -10.58 -1.73 -20.48
CA LEU A 186 -10.92 -1.51 -19.08
C LEU A 186 -10.67 -2.78 -18.24
N ALA A 187 -11.13 -3.95 -18.71
CA ALA A 187 -10.91 -5.23 -18.03
C ALA A 187 -9.42 -5.52 -17.81
N LEU A 188 -8.59 -5.36 -18.85
CA LEU A 188 -7.15 -5.56 -18.77
C LEU A 188 -6.49 -4.57 -17.80
N SER A 189 -6.87 -3.30 -17.87
CA SER A 189 -6.32 -2.24 -17.02
C SER A 189 -6.66 -2.46 -15.54
N ILE A 190 -7.94 -2.71 -15.23
CA ILE A 190 -8.40 -2.96 -13.87
C ILE A 190 -7.80 -4.26 -13.33
N THR A 191 -7.75 -5.33 -14.14
CA THR A 191 -7.16 -6.61 -13.71
C THR A 191 -5.68 -6.45 -13.35
N PHE A 192 -4.90 -5.77 -14.19
CA PHE A 192 -3.49 -5.53 -13.93
C PHE A 192 -3.27 -4.77 -12.61
N LEU A 193 -3.99 -3.66 -12.41
CA LEU A 193 -3.87 -2.86 -11.19
C LEU A 193 -4.36 -3.63 -9.95
N THR A 194 -5.48 -4.35 -10.07
CA THR A 194 -6.04 -5.16 -8.98
C THR A 194 -5.07 -6.25 -8.57
N ALA A 195 -4.38 -6.91 -9.52
CA ALA A 195 -3.37 -7.90 -9.21
C ALA A 195 -2.20 -7.31 -8.40
N LEU A 196 -1.72 -6.11 -8.76
CA LEU A 196 -0.67 -5.42 -8.01
C LEU A 196 -1.11 -5.10 -6.57
N VAL A 197 -2.31 -4.54 -6.41
CA VAL A 197 -2.86 -4.15 -5.10
C VAL A 197 -3.20 -5.39 -4.26
N PHE A 198 -3.68 -6.48 -4.88
CA PHE A 198 -3.97 -7.75 -4.20
C PHE A 198 -2.69 -8.40 -3.66
N CYS A 199 -1.62 -8.41 -4.45
CA CYS A 199 -0.30 -8.87 -4.00
C CYS A 199 0.20 -8.03 -2.81
N LEU A 200 0.04 -6.70 -2.87
CA LEU A 200 0.37 -5.80 -1.77
C LEU A 200 -0.49 -6.09 -0.51
N CYS A 201 -1.78 -6.35 -0.70
CA CYS A 201 -2.71 -6.71 0.37
C CYS A 201 -2.25 -8.00 1.08
N ILE A 202 -1.98 -9.08 0.34
CA ILE A 202 -1.50 -10.33 0.92
C ILE A 202 -0.19 -10.13 1.67
N PHE A 203 0.75 -9.36 1.10
CA PHE A 203 2.01 -9.06 1.76
C PHE A 203 1.80 -8.37 3.11
N HIS A 204 0.97 -7.33 3.14
CA HIS A 204 0.71 -6.58 4.37
C HIS A 204 -0.12 -7.36 5.41
N MET A 205 -1.05 -8.22 4.95
CA MET A 205 -1.80 -9.11 5.85
C MET A 205 -0.85 -10.09 6.55
N LYS A 206 0.11 -10.67 5.82
CA LYS A 206 1.11 -11.59 6.40
C LYS A 206 1.97 -10.91 7.48
N ILE A 207 2.54 -9.74 7.20
CA ILE A 207 3.38 -9.05 8.19
C ILE A 207 2.57 -8.51 9.38
N SER A 208 1.31 -8.11 9.15
CA SER A 208 0.42 -7.68 10.23
C SER A 208 0.08 -8.84 11.18
N MET A 209 -0.11 -10.06 10.64
CA MET A 209 -0.36 -11.26 11.44
C MET A 209 0.88 -11.71 12.23
N SER A 210 2.09 -11.48 11.72
CA SER A 210 3.34 -11.75 12.45
C SER A 210 3.70 -10.65 13.46
N GLY A 211 2.96 -9.54 13.49
CA GLY A 211 3.27 -8.38 14.34
C GLY A 211 4.53 -7.64 13.91
N GLU A 212 5.05 -7.91 12.71
CA GLU A 212 6.29 -7.37 12.17
C GLU A 212 6.04 -6.16 11.26
N THR A 213 7.00 -5.26 11.18
CA THR A 213 7.10 -4.25 10.12
C THR A 213 7.70 -4.88 8.85
N THR A 214 7.50 -4.26 7.69
CA THR A 214 8.12 -4.68 6.41
C THR A 214 9.64 -4.82 6.54
N LYS A 215 10.26 -3.96 7.35
CA LYS A 215 11.69 -3.97 7.60
C LYS A 215 12.12 -5.14 8.49
N GLU A 216 11.39 -5.41 9.57
CA GLU A 216 11.66 -6.56 10.46
C GLU A 216 11.55 -7.86 9.67
N PHE A 217 10.50 -8.02 8.86
CA PHE A 217 10.35 -9.15 7.94
C PHE A 217 11.57 -9.32 7.01
N ARG A 218 12.06 -8.22 6.41
CA ARG A 218 13.25 -8.25 5.54
C ARG A 218 14.53 -8.62 6.31
N LEU A 219 14.67 -8.18 7.56
CA LEU A 219 15.82 -8.53 8.40
C LEU A 219 15.76 -10.01 8.80
N ASN A 220 14.58 -10.51 9.15
CA ASN A 220 14.37 -11.92 9.50
C ASN A 220 14.63 -12.85 8.31
N ILE A 221 14.22 -12.49 7.09
CA ILE A 221 14.60 -13.24 5.89
C ILE A 221 16.11 -13.26 5.70
N LYS A 222 16.80 -12.11 5.80
CA LYS A 222 18.25 -12.06 5.64
C LYS A 222 18.97 -12.88 6.70
N GLN A 223 18.50 -12.84 7.93
CA GLN A 223 19.05 -13.63 9.02
C GLN A 223 18.82 -15.12 8.79
N ASN A 224 17.61 -15.54 8.45
CA ASN A 224 17.30 -16.94 8.14
C ASN A 224 18.02 -17.45 6.88
N GLN A 225 18.20 -16.62 5.85
CA GLN A 225 19.02 -16.96 4.70
C GLN A 225 20.50 -17.09 5.09
N SER A 226 21.03 -16.18 5.90
CA SER A 226 22.40 -16.30 6.40
C SER A 226 22.58 -17.58 7.22
N VAL A 227 21.61 -17.94 8.08
CA VAL A 227 21.63 -19.20 8.84
C VAL A 227 21.44 -20.41 7.93
N ALA A 228 20.74 -20.30 6.80
CA ALA A 228 20.62 -21.38 5.81
C ALA A 228 21.93 -21.59 5.01
N TRP A 229 22.64 -20.52 4.66
CA TRP A 229 23.99 -20.59 4.06
C TRP A 229 25.05 -21.08 5.05
N PHE A 230 24.92 -20.69 6.32
CA PHE A 230 25.76 -21.13 7.44
C PHE A 230 25.11 -22.26 8.24
N GLY A 231 24.19 -23.03 7.64
CA GLY A 231 23.58 -24.17 8.31
C GLY A 231 24.69 -25.11 8.76
N GLU A 232 24.52 -25.75 9.92
CA GLU A 232 25.50 -26.60 10.65
C GLU A 232 26.16 -27.75 9.86
N LYS A 233 25.97 -27.80 8.53
CA LYS A 233 26.62 -28.72 7.59
C LYS A 233 27.25 -28.04 6.36
N SER A 234 27.52 -26.73 6.38
CA SER A 234 28.34 -26.12 5.32
C SER A 234 29.83 -26.20 5.70
N TRP A 235 30.61 -26.80 4.81
CA TRP A 235 32.05 -27.10 4.93
C TRP A 235 32.96 -25.86 5.09
N PHE A 236 32.38 -24.67 5.22
CA PHE A 236 33.05 -23.37 5.24
C PHE A 236 32.90 -22.65 6.58
N HIS A 237 32.85 -23.38 7.70
CA HIS A 237 32.89 -22.76 9.02
C HIS A 237 34.33 -22.22 9.29
N PRO A 238 34.54 -20.90 9.48
CA PRO A 238 35.89 -20.33 9.66
C PRO A 238 36.59 -20.73 10.97
N ARG A 239 35.96 -21.55 11.81
CA ARG A 239 36.50 -22.00 13.10
C ARG A 239 37.38 -23.26 13.00
N LEU A 240 37.49 -23.88 11.82
CA LEU A 240 38.30 -25.10 11.63
C LEU A 240 39.63 -24.88 10.88
N LEU A 241 39.96 -23.65 10.47
CA LEU A 241 41.21 -23.34 9.75
C LEU A 241 42.25 -22.58 10.58
N ILE A 242 42.01 -22.38 11.88
CA ILE A 242 42.96 -21.69 12.81
C ILE A 242 43.49 -22.66 13.89
N GLN A 243 43.34 -23.98 13.71
CA GLN A 243 43.92 -24.99 14.62
C GLN A 243 44.96 -25.90 13.95
N SER A 244 45.46 -25.53 12.76
CA SER A 244 46.50 -26.32 12.07
C SER A 244 47.59 -25.47 11.41
N LEU A 245 47.92 -24.32 12.01
CA LEU A 245 49.18 -23.60 11.80
C LEU A 245 49.68 -23.07 13.14
#